data_AF-A0A925KAD2-F1
#
_entry.id   AF-A0A925KAD2-F1
#
_cell.length_a   1.000
_cell.length_b   1.000
_cell.length_c   1.000
_cell.angle_alpha   90.00
_cell.angle_beta   90.00
_cell.angle_gamma   90.00
#
_symmetry.space_group_name_H-M   'P 1'
#
loop_
_entity.id
_entity.type
_entity.pdbx_description
1 polymer ?
#
loop_
_entity_poly.entity_id
_entity_poly.type
_entity_poly.pdbx_seq_one_letter_code
_entity_poly.pdbx_strand_id
1 'polypeptide(L)' 'MDAPDTGEQVIVPAPVPRLSETPGSIRSLGPKLGEHSSEVLLELLGLDAAQIAALRAKNVI' A
#
# COMPACT_ATOMS: atom_id res chain seq x y z
N MET A 1 -12.32 -9.42 6.46
CA MET A 1 -11.69 -8.89 5.23
C MET A 1 -10.71 -9.95 4.76
N ASP A 2 -10.65 -10.23 3.46
CA ASP A 2 -9.75 -11.27 2.94
C ASP A 2 -8.33 -10.72 2.83
N ALA A 3 -7.37 -11.42 3.44
CA ALA A 3 -5.94 -11.14 3.31
C ALA A 3 -5.45 -11.69 1.95
N PRO A 4 -5.05 -10.83 0.99
CA PRO A 4 -4.73 -11.26 -0.38
C PRO A 4 -3.41 -12.03 -0.51
N ASP A 5 -2.61 -12.11 0.54
CA ASP A 5 -1.33 -12.81 0.64
C ASP A 5 -1.45 -14.19 1.32
N THR A 6 -2.35 -14.33 2.29
CA THR A 6 -2.56 -15.60 3.01
C THR A 6 -3.86 -16.31 2.63
N GLY A 7 -4.82 -15.62 2.01
CA GLY A 7 -6.16 -16.13 1.75
C GLY A 7 -7.02 -16.25 3.02
N GLU A 8 -6.53 -15.74 4.15
CA GLU A 8 -7.22 -15.82 5.44
C GLU A 8 -8.27 -14.72 5.60
N GLN A 9 -9.31 -15.02 6.37
CA GLN A 9 -10.24 -13.98 6.82
C GLN A 9 -9.72 -13.31 8.08
N VAL A 10 -9.50 -12.00 7.98
CA VAL A 10 -9.09 -11.16 9.11
C VAL A 10 -10.27 -10.36 9.64
N ILE A 11 -10.47 -10.40 10.95
CA ILE A 11 -11.43 -9.56 11.66
C ILE A 11 -10.72 -8.26 12.05
N VAL A 12 -11.21 -7.13 11.55
CA VAL A 12 -10.64 -5.81 11.84
C VAL A 12 -11.64 -5.01 12.67
N PRO A 13 -11.24 -4.46 13.84
CA PRO A 13 -12.10 -3.59 14.62
C PRO A 13 -12.55 -2.37 13.80
N ALA A 14 -13.82 -1.99 13.93
CA ALA A 14 -14.33 -0.81 13.23
C ALA A 14 -13.66 0.47 13.77
N PRO A 15 -13.44 1.49 12.92
CA PRO A 15 -12.92 2.78 13.37
C PRO A 15 -13.83 3.44 14.41
N VAL A 16 -13.22 3.97 15.48
CA VAL A 16 -13.93 4.65 16.58
C VAL A 16 -13.21 5.97 16.94
N PRO A 17 -13.95 7.04 17.32
CA PRO A 17 -15.42 7.13 17.41
C PRO A 17 -16.10 7.19 16.03
N ARG A 18 -17.42 6.94 16.00
CA ARG A 18 -18.22 7.09 14.77
C ARG A 18 -18.58 8.56 14.58
N LEU A 19 -18.00 9.19 13.57
CA LEU A 19 -18.35 10.56 13.17
C LEU A 19 -19.73 10.57 12.52
N SER A 20 -20.56 11.57 12.85
CA SER A 20 -21.95 11.66 12.38
C SER A 20 -22.06 12.03 10.89
N GLU A 21 -21.17 12.89 10.40
CA GLU A 21 -21.19 13.36 8.99
C GLU A 21 -20.18 12.60 8.11
N THR A 22 -19.05 12.20 8.67
CA THR A 22 -17.95 11.55 7.94
C THR A 22 -17.51 10.22 8.56
N PRO A 23 -18.39 9.20 8.65
CA PRO A 23 -18.00 7.91 9.21
C PRO A 23 -16.73 7.33 8.56
N GLY A 24 -15.76 6.95 9.38
CA GLY A 24 -14.56 6.25 8.91
C GLY A 24 -14.90 4.89 8.28
N SER A 25 -14.12 4.48 7.28
CA SER A 25 -14.25 3.17 6.62
C SER A 25 -12.87 2.52 6.46
N ILE A 26 -12.82 1.19 6.51
CA ILE A 26 -11.61 0.40 6.24
C ILE A 26 -11.72 -0.08 4.80
N ARG A 27 -10.85 0.43 3.92
CA ARG A 27 -10.89 0.15 2.47
C ARG A 27 -9.96 -0.97 2.04
N SER A 28 -8.90 -1.24 2.81
CA SER A 28 -7.99 -2.35 2.58
C SER A 28 -7.33 -2.80 3.89
N LEU A 29 -6.69 -3.96 3.87
CA LEU A 29 -5.82 -4.46 4.95
C LEU A 29 -4.41 -3.85 4.91
N GLY A 30 -4.17 -2.90 4.01
CA GLY A 30 -2.85 -2.38 3.67
C GLY A 30 -2.25 -3.09 2.45
N PRO A 31 -1.26 -2.45 1.80
CA PRO A 31 -0.60 -2.99 0.62
C PRO A 31 0.44 -4.06 0.98
N LYS A 32 0.85 -4.85 -0.01
CA LYS A 32 2.03 -5.73 0.12
C LYS A 32 3.32 -4.90 0.22
N LEU A 33 4.37 -5.52 0.75
CA LEU A 33 5.70 -4.93 0.77
C LEU A 33 6.13 -4.54 -0.65
N GLY A 34 6.40 -3.26 -0.85
CA GLY A 34 6.85 -2.70 -2.13
C GLY A 34 5.79 -2.51 -3.20
N GLU A 35 4.50 -2.78 -2.92
CA GLU A 35 3.41 -2.73 -3.91
C GLU A 35 3.32 -1.37 -4.63
N HIS A 36 3.63 -0.28 -3.93
CA HIS A 36 3.52 1.09 -4.47
C HIS A 36 4.90 1.72 -4.75
N SER A 37 6.01 0.99 -4.58
CA SER A 37 7.36 1.57 -4.74
C SER A 37 7.59 2.15 -6.13
N SER A 38 7.12 1.46 -7.18
CA SER A 38 7.31 1.94 -8.56
C SER A 38 6.46 3.17 -8.88
N GLU A 39 5.22 3.19 -8.39
CA GLU A 39 4.30 4.34 -8.53
C GLU A 39 4.92 5.58 -7.88
N VAL A 40 5.36 5.47 -6.63
CA VAL A 40 5.96 6.61 -5.91
C VAL A 40 7.26 7.08 -6.56
N LEU A 41 8.15 6.16 -6.96
CA LEU A 41 9.43 6.53 -7.57
C LEU A 41 9.21 7.20 -8.95
N LEU A 42 8.26 6.72 -9.74
CA LEU A 42 7.98 7.26 -11.06
C LEU A 42 7.15 8.55 -10.99
N GLU A 43 6.00 8.51 -10.33
CA GLU A 43 4.98 9.56 -10.41
C GLU A 43 5.25 10.71 -9.45
N LEU A 44 5.71 10.42 -8.22
CA LEU A 44 5.97 11.44 -7.22
C LEU A 44 7.40 11.97 -7.29
N LEU A 45 8.37 11.08 -7.51
CA LEU A 45 9.80 11.43 -7.51
C LEU A 45 10.37 11.65 -8.92
N GLY A 46 9.62 11.31 -9.98
CA GLY A 46 10.00 11.60 -11.36
C GLY A 46 11.17 10.76 -11.88
N LEU A 47 11.47 9.61 -11.27
CA LEU A 47 12.52 8.72 -11.75
C LEU A 47 12.07 8.00 -13.00
N ASP A 48 12.96 7.91 -13.98
CA ASP A 48 12.73 7.10 -15.17
C ASP A 48 12.92 5.60 -14.89
N ALA A 49 12.56 4.78 -15.88
CA ALA A 49 12.67 3.33 -15.79
C ALA A 49 14.12 2.83 -15.60
N ALA A 50 15.11 3.55 -16.14
CA ALA A 50 16.52 3.18 -16.02
C ALA A 50 17.05 3.44 -14.60
N GLN A 51 16.65 4.56 -13.99
CA GLN A 51 16.98 4.90 -12.61
C GLN A 51 16.35 3.90 -11.63
N ILE A 52 15.07 3.54 -11.82
CA ILE A 52 14.39 2.53 -11.00
C ILE A 52 15.06 1.15 -11.15
N ALA A 53 15.42 0.75 -12.37
CA ALA A 53 16.15 -0.50 -12.61
C ALA A 53 17.52 -0.52 -11.91
N ALA A 54 18.23 0.61 -11.89
CA ALA A 54 19.52 0.72 -11.19
C ALA A 54 19.37 0.59 -9.66
N LEU A 55 18.29 1.09 -9.08
CA LEU A 55 18.00 0.93 -7.65
C LEU A 55 17.67 -0.53 -7.31
N ARG A 56 16.88 -1.22 -8.13
CA ARG A 56 16.61 -2.66 -7.99
C ARG A 56 17.90 -3.48 -8.10
N ALA A 57 18.76 -3.17 -9.07
CA ALA A 57 20.03 -3.86 -9.26
C ALA A 57 20.98 -3.70 -8.06
N LYS A 58 20.89 -2.57 -7.34
CA LYS A 58 21.62 -2.30 -6.10
C LYS A 58 20.97 -2.92 -4.86
N ASN A 59 19.80 -3.55 -5.01
CA ASN A 59 19.01 -4.13 -3.92
C ASN A 59 18.69 -3.14 -2.78
N VAL A 60 18.42 -1.88 -3.15
CA VAL A 60 18.02 -0.82 -2.21
C VAL A 60 16.52 -0.48 -2.28
N ILE A 61 15.79 -1.10 -3.20
CA ILE A 61 14.32 -1.06 -3.33
C ILE A 61 13.78 -2.41 -3.81
#